data_AF-A0A2D6JT95-F1
#
_entry.id   AF-A0A2D6JT95-F1
#
_cell.length_a   1.000
_cell.length_b   1.000
_cell.length_c   1.000
_cell.angle_alpha   90.00
_cell.angle_beta   90.00
_cell.angle_gamma   90.00
#
_symmetry.space_group_name_H-M   'P 1'
#
loop_
_entity.id
_entity.type
_entity.pdbx_description
1 polymer ?
#
loop_
_entity_poly.entity_id
_entity_poly.type
_entity_poly.pdbx_seq_one_letter_code
_entity_poly.pdbx_strand_id
1 'polypeptide(L)' 'MVKVKTFTTPIKVFHTMNELASLDEEVNKFLADNKIEKVVSISDTNTTDAKGATIGIVRAVTYEEFAS' A
#
# COMPACT_ATOMS: atom_id res chain seq x y z
N MET A 1 -8.47 18.14 -0.65
CA MET A 1 -7.94 17.88 0.71
C MET A 1 -6.88 16.80 0.63
N VAL A 2 -5.77 16.92 1.37
CA VAL A 2 -4.76 15.86 1.45
C VAL A 2 -5.29 14.76 2.37
N LYS A 3 -5.30 13.51 1.89
CA LYS A 3 -5.73 12.32 2.63
C LYS A 3 -4.63 11.25 2.60
N VAL A 4 -4.70 10.32 3.55
CA VAL A 4 -3.80 9.16 3.63
C VAL A 4 -4.64 7.89 3.71
N LYS A 5 -4.30 6.90 2.89
CA LYS A 5 -4.85 5.54 2.97
C LYS A 5 -3.70 4.55 3.17
N THR A 6 -3.86 3.65 4.13
CA THR A 6 -2.90 2.58 4.41
C THR A 6 -3.41 1.24 3.90
N PHE A 7 -2.50 0.44 3.38
CA PHE A 7 -2.70 -0.93 2.92
C PHE A 7 -1.74 -1.85 3.66
N THR A 8 -2.14 -3.08 3.91
CA THR A 8 -1.33 -4.04 4.66
C THR A 8 -1.38 -5.40 3.97
N THR A 9 -0.21 -5.98 3.70
CA THR A 9 -0.12 -7.28 3.04
C THR A 9 0.83 -8.18 3.81
N PRO A 10 0.43 -9.41 4.17
CA PRO A 10 1.35 -10.37 4.75
C PRO A 10 2.38 -10.82 3.70
N ILE A 11 3.65 -10.94 4.09
CA ILE A 11 4.70 -11.45 3.21
C ILE A 11 4.96 -12.91 3.58
N LYS A 12 4.56 -13.83 2.69
CA LYS A 12 4.85 -15.26 2.83
C LYS A 12 6.19 -15.61 2.21
N VAL A 13 6.89 -16.56 2.83
CA VAL A 13 8.19 -17.06 2.34
C VAL A 13 8.03 -17.57 0.91
N PHE A 14 8.95 -17.18 0.02
CA PHE A 14 8.97 -17.49 -1.41
C PHE A 14 7.79 -16.98 -2.25
N HIS A 15 6.90 -16.13 -1.70
CA HIS A 15 5.77 -15.56 -2.45
C HIS A 15 5.81 -14.03 -2.54
N THR A 16 6.89 -13.40 -2.06
CA THR A 16 7.02 -11.93 -1.93
C THR A 16 6.62 -11.17 -3.20
N MET A 17 7.09 -11.60 -4.38
CA MET A 17 6.76 -10.90 -5.64
C MET A 17 5.26 -10.92 -5.96
N ASN A 18 4.58 -12.05 -5.68
CA ASN A 18 3.14 -12.16 -5.91
C ASN A 18 2.37 -11.28 -4.93
N GLU A 19 2.77 -11.28 -3.65
CA GLU A 19 2.13 -10.45 -2.61
C GLU A 19 2.30 -8.95 -2.91
N LEU A 20 3.47 -8.53 -3.40
CA LEU A 20 3.71 -7.15 -3.82
C LEU A 20 2.91 -6.77 -5.07
N ALA A 21 2.81 -7.67 -6.05
CA ALA A 21 1.98 -7.43 -7.24
C ALA A 21 0.50 -7.29 -6.87
N SER A 22 -0.01 -8.14 -5.98
CA SER A 22 -1.39 -8.02 -5.49
C SER A 22 -1.63 -6.73 -4.69
N LEU A 23 -0.65 -6.28 -3.90
CA LEU A 23 -0.71 -4.99 -3.21
C LEU A 23 -0.73 -3.82 -4.21
N ASP A 24 0.06 -3.88 -5.28
CA ASP A 24 0.04 -2.87 -6.34
C ASP A 24 -1.33 -2.81 -7.03
N GLU A 25 -1.93 -3.97 -7.34
CA GLU A 25 -3.27 -4.05 -7.92
C GLU A 25 -4.33 -3.45 -6.99
N GLU A 26 -4.27 -3.74 -5.69
CA GLU A 26 -5.21 -3.20 -4.70
C GLU A 26 -5.11 -1.67 -4.60
N VAL A 27 -3.89 -1.14 -4.54
CA VAL A 27 -3.65 0.31 -4.50
C VAL A 27 -4.17 0.97 -5.78
N ASN A 28 -3.84 0.42 -6.95
CA ASN A 28 -4.29 0.98 -8.23
C ASN A 28 -5.82 0.95 -8.36
N LYS A 29 -6.45 -0.14 -7.93
CA LYS A 29 -7.90 -0.26 -7.89
C LYS A 29 -8.52 0.81 -6.98
N PHE A 30 -7.96 1.02 -5.78
CA PHE A 30 -8.41 2.10 -4.89
C PHE A 30 -8.31 3.48 -5.54
N LEU A 31 -7.17 3.79 -6.17
CA LEU A 31 -6.97 5.09 -6.84
C LEU A 31 -8.00 5.30 -7.97
N ALA A 32 -8.23 4.28 -8.79
CA ALA A 32 -9.18 4.32 -9.90
C ALA A 32 -10.64 4.44 -9.42
N ASP A 33 -11.06 3.59 -8.48
CA ASP A 33 -12.44 3.55 -7.97
C ASP A 33 -12.84 4.88 -7.29
N ASN A 34 -11.86 5.59 -6.71
CA ASN A 34 -12.07 6.89 -6.05
C ASN A 34 -11.73 8.10 -6.94
N LYS A 35 -11.39 7.88 -8.21
CA LYS A 35 -11.00 8.95 -9.17
C LYS A 35 -9.91 9.87 -8.62
N ILE A 36 -8.92 9.29 -7.95
CA ILE A 36 -7.80 10.02 -7.38
C ILE A 36 -6.81 10.32 -8.50
N GLU A 37 -6.68 11.59 -8.87
CA GLU A 37 -5.82 12.02 -9.98
C GLU A 37 -4.40 12.42 -9.55
N LYS A 38 -4.19 12.65 -8.24
CA LYS A 38 -2.92 13.14 -7.73
C LYS A 38 -2.48 12.40 -6.48
N VAL A 39 -1.47 11.55 -6.65
CA VAL A 39 -0.71 10.92 -5.56
C VAL A 39 0.44 11.85 -5.19
N VAL A 40 0.53 12.19 -3.90
CA VAL A 40 1.58 13.05 -3.35
C VAL A 40 2.80 12.22 -2.96
N SER A 41 2.58 11.07 -2.32
CA SER A 41 3.66 10.16 -1.92
C SER A 41 3.15 8.74 -1.70
N ILE A 42 4.08 7.79 -1.82
CA ILE A 42 3.90 6.40 -1.43
C ILE A 42 5.09 6.04 -0.53
N SER A 43 4.82 5.43 0.63
CA SER A 43 5.85 4.99 1.57
C SER A 43 5.54 3.59 2.07
N ASP A 44 6.56 2.74 2.03
CA ASP A 44 6.48 1.36 2.46
C ASP A 44 7.31 1.14 3.73
N THR A 45 6.78 0.32 4.64
CA THR A 45 7.52 -0.16 5.81
C THR A 45 7.23 -1.63 6.07
N ASN A 46 8.27 -2.38 6.45
CA ASN A 46 8.17 -3.80 6.73
C ASN A 46 7.78 -4.01 8.20
N THR A 47 6.93 -4.98 8.45
CA THR A 47 6.71 -5.51 9.80
C THR A 47 7.57 -6.75 10.01
N THR A 48 8.11 -6.90 11.21
CA THR A 48 8.96 -8.03 11.58
C THR A 48 8.35 -8.85 12.69
N ASP A 49 8.62 -10.16 12.71
CA ASP A 49 8.36 -10.98 13.88
C ASP A 49 9.38 -10.73 15.01
N ALA A 50 9.25 -11.46 16.12
CA ALA A 50 10.17 -11.37 17.25
C ALA A 50 11.61 -11.83 16.95
N LYS A 51 11.85 -12.45 15.79
CA LYS A 51 13.16 -12.92 15.32
C LYS A 51 13.76 -11.99 14.25
N GLY A 52 13.06 -10.91 13.89
CA GLY A 52 13.49 -9.95 12.87
C GLY A 52 13.18 -10.37 11.43
N ALA A 53 12.44 -11.47 11.22
CA ALA A 53 12.02 -11.86 9.88
C ALA A 53 10.89 -10.95 9.40
N THR A 54 10.95 -10.48 8.15
CA THR A 54 9.84 -9.72 7.54
C THR A 54 8.63 -10.63 7.40
N ILE A 55 7.49 -10.22 7.96
CA ILE A 55 6.22 -10.96 7.92
C ILE A 55 5.10 -10.19 7.22
N GLY A 56 5.34 -8.92 6.89
CA GLY A 56 4.35 -8.08 6.25
C GLY A 56 4.94 -6.77 5.77
N ILE A 57 4.14 -6.06 4.99
CA ILE A 57 4.41 -4.72 4.50
C ILE A 57 3.19 -3.84 4.78
N VAL A 58 3.44 -2.61 5.19
CA VAL A 58 2.45 -1.55 5.29
C VAL A 58 2.81 -0.48 4.27
N ARG A 59 1.87 -0.17 3.38
CA ARG A 59 2.00 0.90 2.38
C ARG A 59 1.08 2.05 2.72
N ALA A 60 1.64 3.23 2.90
CA ALA A 60 0.88 4.47 3.06
C ALA A 60 0.87 5.26 1.74
N VAL A 61 -0.33 5.54 1.23
CA VAL A 61 -0.55 6.36 0.03
C VAL A 61 -1.13 7.70 0.46
N THR A 62 -0.38 8.77 0.23
CA THR A 62 -0.84 10.15 0.44
C THR A 62 -1.32 10.71 -0.89
N TYR A 63 -2.54 11.24 -0.92
CA TYR A 63 -3.18 11.72 -2.15
C TYR A 63 -4.02 12.97 -1.92
N GLU A 64 -4.29 13.71 -2.99
CA GLU A 64 -5.23 14.81 -2.99
C GLU A 64 -6.59 14.34 -3.53
N GLU A 65 -7.63 14.52 -2.72
CA GLU A 65 -9.01 14.34 -3.14
C GLU A 65 -9.65 15.71 -3.35
N PHE A 66 -10.09 15.98 -4.57
CA PHE A 66 -10.85 17.17 -4.89
C PHE A 66 -12.30 16.95 -4.48
N ALA A 67 -12.87 17.88 -3.72
CA ALA A 67 -14.29 17.82 -3.40
C ALA A 67 -15.06 17.98 -4.72
N SER A 68 -15.99 17.05 -4.97
CA SER A 68 -16.95 17.15 -6.07
C SER A 68 -17.95 18.27 -5.83
#